data_AF-A0AAV2KB40-F1
#
_entry.id   AF-A0AAV2KB40-F1
#
_cell.length_a   1.000
_cell.length_b   1.000
_cell.length_c   1.000
_cell.angle_alpha   90.00
_cell.angle_beta   90.00
_cell.angle_gamma   90.00
#
_symmetry.space_group_name_H-M   'P 1'
#
loop_
_entity.id
_entity.type
_entity.pdbx_description
1 polymer ?
#
loop_
_entity_poly.entity_id
_entity_poly.type
_entity_poly.pdbx_seq_one_letter_code
_entity_poly.pdbx_strand_id
1 'polypeptide(L)'
;MEEVMEEVMEEVMEEVMEEVMEEVMEEVMEEVMEEVMEEVMEEVMEEVMEEVMEEVMEEVMEEVMEEVMEEVMEEVMEEVMEEVMEEVMEEVMEEEVMEEVMEEVMEEVMEEVMEEVMEEVMEEVMEEVMEEVMEEVMEEVMEEVMEEVMEEVMEEVMEEVMEEVMEEVMEEVMEEVEEEEVMEEVMEEVMEEVLEEVMEEVMEEVMEEVMEEVMEEVMEEVWRR
;
A
#
# COMPACT_ATOMS: atom_id res chain seq x y z
N MET A 1 -21.45 19.48 -44.85
CA MET A 1 -21.42 20.07 -43.50
C MET A 1 -21.65 18.94 -42.54
N GLU A 2 -22.89 18.52 -42.22
CA GLU A 2 -23.12 17.29 -41.40
C GLU A 2 -22.38 16.06 -41.96
N GLU A 3 -22.58 15.69 -43.25
CA GLU A 3 -21.87 14.52 -43.83
C GLU A 3 -20.34 14.69 -43.93
N VAL A 4 -19.82 15.93 -43.95
CA VAL A 4 -18.37 16.18 -44.02
C VAL A 4 -17.76 16.14 -42.62
N MET A 5 -18.52 16.60 -41.64
CA MET A 5 -18.16 16.58 -40.23
C MET A 5 -18.19 15.15 -39.68
N GLU A 6 -19.19 14.35 -40.04
CA GLU A 6 -19.23 12.92 -39.68
C GLU A 6 -18.03 12.16 -40.29
N GLU A 7 -17.67 12.43 -41.56
CA GLU A 7 -16.53 11.77 -42.24
C GLU A 7 -15.18 12.20 -41.61
N VAL A 8 -14.97 13.50 -41.42
CA VAL A 8 -13.75 14.03 -40.78
C VAL A 8 -13.63 13.54 -39.33
N MET A 9 -14.73 13.49 -38.59
CA MET A 9 -14.71 13.02 -37.20
C MET A 9 -14.41 11.52 -37.11
N GLU A 10 -15.00 10.69 -37.97
CA GLU A 10 -14.70 9.25 -37.98
C GLU A 10 -13.22 8.99 -38.33
N GLU A 11 -12.65 9.71 -39.32
CA GLU A 11 -11.25 9.53 -39.72
C GLU A 11 -10.27 10.08 -38.67
N VAL A 12 -10.47 11.31 -38.19
CA VAL A 12 -9.63 11.91 -37.14
C VAL A 12 -9.67 11.08 -35.87
N MET A 13 -10.84 10.58 -35.48
CA MET A 13 -10.96 9.75 -34.29
C MET A 13 -10.26 8.40 -34.47
N GLU A 14 -10.34 7.76 -35.64
CA GLU A 14 -9.64 6.49 -35.87
C GLU A 14 -8.11 6.67 -35.81
N GLU A 15 -7.58 7.74 -36.41
CA GLU A 15 -6.14 8.00 -36.45
C GLU A 15 -5.60 8.48 -35.11
N VAL A 16 -6.22 9.49 -34.49
CA VAL A 16 -5.81 10.02 -33.18
C VAL A 16 -5.92 8.93 -32.10
N MET A 17 -6.97 8.11 -32.12
CA MET A 17 -7.07 7.01 -31.15
C MET A 17 -6.04 5.91 -31.41
N GLU A 18 -5.60 5.66 -32.64
CA GLU A 18 -4.55 4.66 -32.89
C GLU A 18 -3.17 5.21 -32.47
N GLU A 19 -2.85 6.45 -32.84
CA GLU A 19 -1.55 7.06 -32.56
C GLU A 19 -1.39 7.39 -31.08
N VAL A 20 -2.32 8.11 -30.47
CA VAL A 20 -2.25 8.47 -29.04
C VAL A 20 -2.28 7.23 -28.16
N MET A 21 -3.10 6.23 -28.46
CA MET A 21 -3.12 5.00 -27.65
C MET A 21 -1.85 4.19 -27.82
N GLU A 22 -1.22 4.15 -29.00
CA GLU A 22 0.06 3.45 -29.15
C GLU A 22 1.22 4.22 -28.50
N GLU A 23 1.31 5.54 -28.68
CA GLU A 23 2.41 6.36 -28.16
C GLU A 23 2.32 6.55 -26.65
N VAL A 24 1.14 6.87 -26.10
CA VAL A 24 0.96 7.04 -24.64
C VAL A 24 1.16 5.72 -23.90
N MET A 25 0.61 4.61 -24.42
CA MET A 25 0.70 3.32 -23.74
C MET A 25 2.08 2.68 -23.87
N GLU A 26 2.84 2.94 -24.94
CA GLU A 26 4.20 2.38 -25.07
C GLU A 26 5.27 3.30 -24.47
N GLU A 27 5.26 4.61 -24.74
CA GLU A 27 6.34 5.50 -24.33
C GLU A 27 6.12 6.04 -22.91
N VAL A 28 4.94 6.57 -22.62
CA VAL A 28 4.66 7.22 -21.33
C VAL A 28 4.54 6.17 -20.24
N MET A 29 3.78 5.11 -20.46
CA MET A 29 3.65 4.05 -19.46
C MET A 29 4.98 3.33 -19.20
N GLU A 30 5.77 2.97 -20.22
CA GLU A 30 7.05 2.28 -19.94
C GLU A 30 8.07 3.21 -19.28
N GLU A 31 8.25 4.45 -19.76
CA GLU A 31 9.29 5.35 -19.23
C GLU A 31 8.89 5.96 -17.88
N VAL A 32 7.66 6.48 -17.76
CA VAL A 32 7.20 7.12 -16.52
C VAL A 32 7.00 6.08 -15.42
N MET A 33 6.40 4.91 -15.71
CA MET A 33 6.24 3.90 -14.66
C MET A 33 7.59 3.38 -14.19
N GLU A 34 8.54 3.09 -15.08
CA GLU A 34 9.86 2.62 -14.61
C GLU A 34 10.58 3.68 -13.76
N GLU A 35 10.58 4.96 -14.16
CA GLU A 35 11.30 6.01 -13.44
C GLU A 35 10.58 6.42 -12.13
N VAL A 36 9.28 6.70 -12.18
CA VAL A 36 8.48 7.11 -11.02
C VAL A 36 8.37 5.98 -10.01
N MET A 37 8.13 4.74 -10.46
CA MET A 37 8.07 3.62 -9.53
C MET A 37 9.42 3.38 -8.86
N GLU A 38 10.55 3.43 -9.58
CA GLU A 38 11.86 3.24 -8.93
C GLU A 38 12.14 4.35 -7.89
N GLU A 39 11.88 5.61 -8.23
CA GLU A 39 12.17 6.74 -7.33
C GLU A 39 11.20 6.80 -6.13
N VAL A 40 9.88 6.78 -6.37
CA VAL A 40 8.87 6.87 -5.31
C VAL A 40 8.90 5.63 -4.42
N MET A 41 9.03 4.43 -4.99
CA MET A 41 9.10 3.21 -4.18
C MET A 41 10.36 3.19 -3.31
N GLU A 42 11.52 3.61 -3.82
CA GLU A 42 12.72 3.66 -2.96
C GLU A 42 12.57 4.69 -1.84
N GLU A 43 12.08 5.90 -2.12
CA GLU A 43 12.00 6.97 -1.12
C GLU A 43 10.90 6.71 -0.08
N VAL A 44 9.66 6.43 -0.50
CA VAL A 44 8.52 6.23 0.40
C VAL A 44 8.68 4.94 1.20
N MET A 45 9.10 3.83 0.56
CA MET A 45 9.28 2.58 1.30
C MET A 45 10.38 2.68 2.34
N GLU A 46 11.51 3.36 2.04
CA GLU A 46 12.56 3.52 3.04
C GLU A 46 12.10 4.42 4.19
N GLU A 47 11.45 5.55 3.90
CA GLU A 47 11.00 6.49 4.94
C GLU A 47 9.90 5.88 5.81
N VAL A 48 8.79 5.41 5.22
CA VAL A 48 7.63 4.89 5.97
C VAL A 48 7.99 3.61 6.70
N MET A 49 8.71 2.66 6.07
CA MET A 49 9.10 1.45 6.78
C MET A 49 10.09 1.71 7.90
N GLU A 50 11.06 2.62 7.74
CA GLU A 50 11.95 2.94 8.85
C GLU A 50 11.19 3.64 9.98
N GLU A 51 10.36 4.64 9.68
CA GLU A 51 9.63 5.39 10.70
C GLU A 51 8.58 4.54 11.40
N VAL A 52 7.66 3.90 10.68
CA VAL A 52 6.56 3.13 11.28
C VAL A 52 7.08 1.86 11.94
N MET A 53 8.03 1.14 11.32
CA MET A 53 8.56 -0.08 11.94
C MET A 53 9.43 0.24 13.15
N GLU A 54 10.21 1.33 13.16
CA GLU A 54 10.99 1.70 14.35
C GLU A 54 10.07 2.25 15.44
N GLU A 55 9.19 3.20 15.13
CA GLU A 55 8.32 3.83 16.12
C GLU A 55 7.30 2.84 16.70
N VAL A 56 6.53 2.14 15.87
CA VAL A 56 5.49 1.23 16.37
C VAL A 56 6.11 -0.01 17.01
N MET A 57 7.18 -0.59 16.44
CA MET A 57 7.79 -1.77 17.07
C MET A 57 8.51 -1.41 18.36
N GLU A 58 9.17 -0.25 18.47
CA GLU A 58 9.80 0.18 19.73
C GLU A 58 8.74 0.57 20.77
N GLU A 59 7.77 1.42 20.42
CA GLU A 59 6.74 1.88 21.37
C GLU A 59 5.83 0.72 21.80
N VAL A 60 5.29 -0.06 20.86
CA VAL A 60 4.37 -1.15 21.19
C VAL A 60 5.09 -2.31 21.86
N MET A 61 6.29 -2.72 21.42
CA MET A 61 7.00 -3.76 22.16
C MET A 61 7.41 -3.27 23.55
N GLU A 62 7.92 -2.05 23.72
CA GLU A 62 8.32 -1.60 25.06
C GLU A 62 7.10 -1.46 25.97
N GLU A 63 6.03 -0.79 25.53
CA GLU A 63 4.84 -0.58 26.36
C GLU A 63 4.10 -1.89 26.64
N VAL A 64 3.81 -2.71 25.61
CA VAL A 64 3.06 -3.95 25.79
C VAL A 64 3.89 -4.98 26.54
N MET A 65 5.20 -5.13 26.24
CA MET A 65 6.02 -6.07 27.01
C MET A 65 6.18 -5.61 28.45
N GLU A 66 6.39 -4.32 28.73
CA GLU A 66 6.50 -3.89 30.13
C GLU A 66 5.17 -4.05 30.88
N GLU A 67 4.05 -3.60 30.32
CA GLU A 67 2.75 -3.68 30.99
C GLU A 67 2.29 -5.13 31.14
N VAL A 68 2.30 -5.92 30.07
CA VAL A 68 1.83 -7.31 30.13
C VAL A 68 2.77 -8.16 30.97
N MET A 69 4.09 -8.01 30.85
CA MET A 69 5.00 -8.75 31.71
C MET A 69 4.85 -8.33 33.17
N GLU A 70 4.70 -7.04 33.50
CA GLU A 70 4.54 -6.64 34.91
C GLU A 70 3.22 -7.15 35.48
N GLU A 71 2.09 -6.96 34.79
CA GLU A 71 0.77 -7.37 35.27
C GLU A 71 0.63 -8.89 35.34
N VAL A 72 0.95 -9.61 34.26
CA VAL A 72 0.82 -11.07 34.22
C VAL A 72 1.78 -11.71 35.21
N MET A 73 3.02 -11.22 35.31
CA MET A 73 3.96 -11.75 36.30
C MET A 73 3.47 -11.51 37.72
N GLU A 74 3.03 -10.30 38.08
CA GLU A 74 2.55 -10.06 39.45
C GLU A 74 1.34 -10.93 39.78
N GLU A 75 0.33 -10.99 38.90
CA GLU A 75 -0.89 -11.75 39.15
C GLU A 75 -0.62 -13.27 39.23
N VAL A 76 0.07 -13.83 38.23
CA VAL A 76 0.36 -15.27 38.17
C VAL A 76 1.27 -15.67 39.33
N MET A 77 2.28 -14.86 39.67
CA MET A 77 3.15 -15.14 40.81
C MET A 77 2.40 -15.12 42.13
N GLU A 78 1.50 -14.16 42.34
CA GLU A 78 0.71 -14.09 43.56
C GLU A 78 -0.21 -15.31 43.68
N GLU A 79 -0.97 -15.64 42.63
CA GLU A 79 -1.91 -16.77 42.64
C GLU A 79 -1.19 -18.11 42.80
N VAL A 80 -0.13 -18.37 42.02
CA VAL A 80 0.63 -19.63 42.07
C VAL A 80 1.32 -19.81 43.42
N MET A 81 1.94 -18.75 43.96
CA MET A 81 2.57 -18.84 45.27
C MET A 81 1.55 -19.11 46.38
N GLU A 82 0.36 -18.49 46.33
CA GLU A 82 -0.70 -18.77 47.30
C GLU A 82 -1.19 -20.22 47.22
N GLU A 83 -1.49 -20.71 46.01
CA GLU A 83 -1.98 -22.09 45.80
C GLU A 83 -0.94 -23.14 46.20
N VAL A 84 0.31 -23.01 45.74
CA VAL A 84 1.40 -23.94 46.07
C VAL A 84 1.66 -23.95 47.58
N MET A 85 1.68 -22.78 48.23
CA MET A 85 1.85 -22.70 49.68
C MET A 85 0.71 -23.40 50.43
N GLU A 86 -0.55 -23.25 49.98
CA GLU A 86 -1.69 -23.92 50.60
C GLU A 86 -1.61 -25.45 50.45
N GLU A 87 -1.32 -25.95 49.24
CA GLU A 87 -1.24 -27.39 48.97
C GLU A 87 -0.07 -28.06 49.72
N VAL A 88 1.13 -27.48 49.67
CA VAL A 88 2.32 -28.03 50.35
C VAL A 88 2.12 -28.04 51.87
N MET A 89 1.47 -27.01 52.44
CA MET A 89 1.15 -26.96 53.87
C MET A 89 0.12 -28.02 54.30
N GLU A 90 -0.81 -28.42 53.44
CA GLU A 90 -1.74 -29.53 53.72
C GLU A 90 -1.05 -30.91 53.66
N GLU A 91 -0.14 -31.11 52.71
CA GLU A 91 0.46 -32.42 52.44
C GLU A 91 1.66 -32.76 53.35
N VAL A 92 2.46 -31.77 53.77
CA VAL A 92 3.73 -31.99 54.50
C VAL A 92 3.64 -31.55 55.97
N MET A 93 3.84 -32.47 56.92
CA MET A 93 3.78 -32.19 58.37
C MET A 93 5.13 -32.22 59.10
N GLU A 94 6.24 -32.55 58.43
CA GLU A 94 7.58 -32.59 59.02
C GLU A 94 8.42 -31.39 58.52
N GLU A 95 8.96 -30.60 59.45
CA GLU A 95 9.58 -29.29 59.21
C GLU A 95 10.78 -29.34 58.24
N GLU A 96 11.62 -30.40 58.29
CA GLU A 96 12.76 -30.55 57.37
C GLU A 96 12.36 -31.05 55.98
N VAL A 97 11.27 -31.81 55.85
CA VAL A 97 10.73 -32.24 54.55
C VAL A 97 9.98 -31.10 53.88
N MET A 98 9.37 -30.21 54.67
CA MET A 98 8.65 -29.03 54.19
C MET A 98 9.57 -28.03 53.50
N GLU A 99 10.78 -27.79 54.03
CA GLU A 99 11.73 -26.86 53.41
C GLU A 99 12.24 -27.38 52.07
N GLU A 100 12.66 -28.65 51.99
CA GLU A 100 13.15 -29.25 50.74
C GLU A 100 12.04 -29.37 49.69
N VAL A 101 10.83 -29.80 50.06
CA VAL A 101 9.70 -29.92 49.12
C VAL A 101 9.19 -28.55 48.67
N MET A 102 9.16 -27.57 49.55
CA MET A 102 8.75 -26.21 49.17
C MET A 102 9.78 -25.57 48.24
N GLU A 103 11.07 -25.77 48.43
CA GLU A 103 12.10 -25.27 47.52
C GLU A 103 11.99 -25.93 46.13
N GLU A 104 11.90 -27.27 46.08
CA GLU A 104 11.81 -28.00 44.80
C GLU A 104 10.50 -27.70 44.05
N VAL A 105 9.34 -27.71 44.73
CA VAL A 105 8.04 -27.45 44.08
C VAL A 105 7.94 -25.99 43.65
N MET A 106 8.42 -25.04 44.47
CA MET A 106 8.43 -23.65 44.05
C MET A 106 9.37 -23.45 42.87
N GLU A 107 10.56 -24.06 42.83
CA GLU A 107 11.46 -23.94 41.68
C GLU A 107 10.84 -24.54 40.40
N GLU A 108 10.29 -25.75 40.48
CA GLU A 108 9.68 -26.42 39.32
C GLU A 108 8.43 -25.67 38.81
N VAL A 109 7.50 -25.32 39.70
CA VAL A 109 6.25 -24.62 39.30
C VAL A 109 6.57 -23.21 38.79
N MET A 110 7.52 -22.52 39.41
CA MET A 110 7.99 -21.24 38.92
C MET A 110 8.60 -21.36 37.53
N GLU A 111 9.46 -22.35 37.29
CA GLU A 111 10.10 -22.52 35.98
C GLU A 111 9.05 -22.86 34.91
N GLU A 112 8.15 -23.81 35.18
CA GLU A 112 7.12 -24.23 34.23
C GLU A 112 6.13 -23.09 33.92
N VAL A 113 5.61 -22.41 34.95
CA VAL A 113 4.64 -21.32 34.74
C VAL A 113 5.30 -20.12 34.06
N MET A 114 6.53 -19.78 34.43
CA MET A 114 7.27 -18.70 33.79
C MET A 114 7.55 -18.99 32.31
N GLU A 115 7.92 -20.23 31.98
CA GLU A 115 8.20 -20.63 30.60
C GLU A 115 6.91 -20.63 29.78
N GLU A 116 5.84 -21.27 30.25
CA GLU A 116 4.56 -21.36 29.53
C GLU A 116 3.94 -19.97 29.34
N VAL A 117 3.85 -19.16 30.39
CA VAL A 117 3.23 -17.83 30.32
C VAL A 117 4.06 -16.88 29.47
N MET A 118 5.38 -16.89 29.61
CA MET A 118 6.23 -16.00 28.81
C MET A 118 6.25 -16.42 27.34
N GLU A 119 6.21 -17.71 27.02
CA GLU A 119 6.16 -18.19 25.65
C GLU A 119 4.81 -17.86 25.00
N GLU A 120 3.69 -18.19 25.66
CA GLU A 120 2.35 -17.92 25.12
C GLU A 120 2.09 -16.42 24.97
N VAL A 121 2.39 -15.61 25.99
CA VAL A 121 2.18 -14.16 25.94
C VAL A 121 3.10 -13.51 24.91
N MET A 122 4.38 -13.87 24.85
CA MET A 122 5.25 -13.29 23.83
C MET A 122 4.84 -13.71 22.43
N GLU A 123 4.43 -14.97 22.21
CA GLU A 123 4.00 -15.41 20.88
C GLU A 123 2.74 -14.67 20.44
N GLU A 124 1.71 -14.60 21.30
CA GLU A 124 0.45 -13.91 20.99
C GLU A 124 0.67 -12.41 20.78
N VAL A 125 1.38 -11.72 21.69
CA VAL A 125 1.65 -10.28 21.56
C VAL A 125 2.49 -9.99 20.32
N MET A 126 3.54 -10.78 20.06
CA MET A 126 4.36 -10.56 18.87
C MET A 126 3.58 -10.82 17.59
N GLU A 127 2.71 -11.82 17.55
CA GLU A 127 1.88 -12.08 16.37
C GLU A 127 0.88 -10.94 16.14
N GLU A 128 0.14 -10.52 17.16
CA GLU A 128 -0.84 -9.43 17.05
C GLU A 128 -0.16 -8.10 16.66
N VAL A 129 0.92 -7.71 17.34
CA VAL A 129 1.64 -6.47 17.05
C VAL A 129 2.24 -6.49 15.66
N MET A 130 2.83 -7.61 15.23
CA MET A 130 3.36 -7.71 13.87
C MET A 130 2.26 -7.66 12.82
N GLU A 131 1.08 -8.24 13.08
CA GLU A 131 -0.05 -8.14 12.16
C GLU A 131 -0.55 -6.69 12.06
N GLU A 132 -0.75 -6.02 13.20
CA GLU A 132 -1.20 -4.62 13.23
C GLU A 132 -0.19 -3.67 12.57
N VAL A 133 1.11 -3.78 12.90
CA VAL A 133 2.17 -2.97 12.26
C VAL A 133 2.21 -3.19 10.76
N MET A 134 2.12 -4.44 10.30
CA MET A 134 2.16 -4.73 8.87
C MET A 134 0.92 -4.23 8.13
N GLU A 135 -0.25 -4.22 8.79
CA GLU A 135 -1.47 -3.62 8.23
C GLU A 135 -1.33 -2.09 8.14
N GLU A 136 -0.85 -1.42 9.19
CA GLU A 136 -0.64 0.03 9.22
C GLU A 136 0.40 0.47 8.18
N VAL A 137 1.56 -0.17 8.14
CA VAL A 137 2.60 0.10 7.14
C VAL A 137 2.06 -0.09 5.72
N MET A 138 1.30 -1.16 5.48
CA MET A 138 0.73 -1.42 4.17
C MET A 138 -0.30 -0.35 3.76
N GLU A 139 -1.13 0.10 4.69
CA GLU A 139 -2.11 1.17 4.43
C GLU A 139 -1.41 2.49 4.13
N GLU A 140 -0.44 2.90 4.95
CA GLU A 140 0.27 4.18 4.80
C GLU A 140 1.11 4.21 3.52
N VAL A 141 1.92 3.18 3.27
CA VAL A 141 2.72 3.06 2.04
C VAL A 141 1.81 3.07 0.82
N MET A 142 0.70 2.32 0.84
CA MET A 142 -0.20 2.25 -0.29
C MET A 142 -0.88 3.60 -0.56
N GLU A 143 -1.26 4.34 0.48
CA GLU A 143 -1.85 5.68 0.32
C GLU A 143 -0.84 6.66 -0.26
N GLU A 144 0.38 6.73 0.29
CA GLU A 144 1.40 7.69 -0.14
C GLU A 144 1.94 7.39 -1.54
N VAL A 145 2.35 6.14 -1.80
CA VAL A 145 2.84 5.74 -3.14
C VAL A 145 1.75 5.96 -4.18
N MET A 146 0.50 5.57 -3.89
CA MET A 146 -0.59 5.75 -4.85
C MET A 146 -0.88 7.23 -5.11
N GLU A 147 -0.83 8.10 -4.10
CA GLU A 147 -1.04 9.54 -4.29
C GLU A 147 0.07 10.14 -5.16
N GLU A 148 1.34 9.87 -4.85
CA GLU A 148 2.48 10.44 -5.56
C GLU A 148 2.60 9.91 -7.00
N VAL A 149 2.55 8.59 -7.19
CA VAL A 149 2.64 7.97 -8.53
C VAL A 149 1.47 8.44 -9.40
N MET A 150 0.24 8.46 -8.86
CA MET A 150 -0.90 8.94 -9.64
C MET A 150 -0.78 10.42 -9.98
N GLU A 151 -0.29 11.28 -9.08
CA GLU A 151 -0.13 12.71 -9.40
C GLU A 151 0.88 12.92 -10.53
N GLU A 152 2.05 12.27 -10.45
CA GLU A 152 3.12 12.43 -11.44
C GLU A 152 2.76 11.82 -12.79
N VAL A 153 2.30 10.56 -12.82
CA VAL A 153 1.89 9.89 -14.06
C VAL A 153 0.76 10.66 -14.74
N MET A 154 -0.23 11.13 -13.97
CA MET A 154 -1.35 11.87 -14.56
C MET A 154 -0.93 13.24 -15.08
N GLU A 155 0.03 13.93 -14.45
CA GLU A 155 0.52 15.22 -14.97
C GLU A 155 1.23 15.02 -16.32
N GLU A 156 2.12 14.03 -16.42
CA GLU A 156 2.90 13.75 -17.64
C GLU A 156 2.03 13.24 -18.78
N VAL A 157 1.20 12.22 -18.53
CA VAL A 157 0.24 11.68 -19.52
C VAL A 157 -0.67 12.79 -20.04
N MET A 158 -1.23 13.63 -19.16
CA MET A 158 -2.12 14.72 -19.58
C MET A 158 -1.40 15.74 -20.46
N GLU A 159 -0.14 16.07 -20.17
CA GLU A 159 0.62 17.04 -20.97
C GLU A 159 0.90 16.49 -22.37
N GLU A 160 1.34 15.23 -22.47
CA GLU A 160 1.69 14.58 -23.74
C GLU A 160 0.45 14.32 -24.60
N VAL A 161 -0.59 13.69 -24.04
CA VAL A 161 -1.88 13.46 -24.74
C VAL A 161 -2.45 14.77 -25.28
N MET A 162 -2.45 15.84 -24.48
CA MET A 162 -2.98 17.12 -24.94
C MET A 162 -2.14 17.72 -26.09
N GLU A 163 -0.81 17.60 -26.03
CA GLU A 163 0.06 18.10 -27.11
C GLU A 163 -0.19 17.32 -28.40
N GLU A 164 -0.18 15.99 -28.36
CA GLU A 164 -0.34 15.11 -29.51
C GLU A 164 -1.72 15.26 -30.15
N VAL A 165 -2.80 15.12 -29.36
CA VAL A 165 -4.18 15.28 -29.86
C VAL A 165 -4.38 16.65 -30.51
N MET A 166 -3.83 17.73 -29.91
CA MET A 166 -3.96 19.06 -30.50
C MET A 166 -3.20 19.20 -31.82
N GLU A 167 -2.01 18.61 -31.95
CA GLU A 167 -1.23 18.66 -33.19
C GLU A 167 -1.89 17.85 -34.30
N GLU A 168 -2.31 16.61 -34.02
CA GLU A 168 -2.91 15.70 -34.99
C GLU A 168 -4.27 16.18 -35.48
N VAL A 169 -5.19 16.51 -34.57
CA VAL A 169 -6.52 17.05 -34.93
C VAL A 169 -6.36 18.32 -35.77
N MET A 170 -5.37 19.16 -35.46
CA MET A 170 -5.11 20.38 -36.22
C MET A 170 -4.56 20.09 -37.62
N GLU A 171 -3.66 19.12 -37.77
CA GLU A 171 -3.12 18.69 -39.06
C GLU A 171 -4.22 18.10 -39.96
N GLU A 172 -4.97 17.13 -39.44
CA GLU A 172 -5.98 16.38 -40.20
C GLU A 172 -7.17 17.27 -40.62
N VAL A 173 -7.70 18.09 -39.70
CA VAL A 173 -8.79 19.01 -40.05
C VAL A 173 -8.34 20.04 -41.10
N MET A 174 -7.06 20.45 -41.10
CA MET A 174 -6.52 21.35 -42.13
C MET A 174 -6.29 20.65 -43.48
N GLU A 175 -6.00 19.34 -43.51
CA GLU A 175 -5.88 18.58 -44.75
C GLU A 175 -7.25 18.34 -45.40
N GLU A 176 -8.25 17.93 -44.62
CA GLU A 176 -9.54 17.46 -45.14
C GLU A 176 -10.55 18.60 -45.41
N VAL A 177 -10.49 19.70 -44.65
CA VAL A 177 -11.47 20.80 -44.76
C VAL A 177 -10.95 21.97 -45.61
N GLU A 178 -11.22 21.95 -46.92
CA GLU A 178 -10.79 23.02 -47.83
C GLU A 178 -11.56 24.36 -47.70
N GLU A 179 -12.77 24.36 -47.11
CA GLU A 179 -13.65 25.54 -47.05
C GLU A 179 -13.46 26.35 -45.76
N GLU A 180 -12.87 27.55 -45.84
CA GLU A 180 -12.64 28.45 -44.67
C GLU A 180 -13.91 28.77 -43.87
N GLU A 181 -15.09 28.79 -44.50
CA GLU A 181 -16.36 29.09 -43.80
C GLU A 181 -16.86 27.94 -42.93
N VAL A 182 -16.37 26.71 -43.11
CA VAL A 182 -16.77 25.53 -42.31
C VAL A 182 -15.63 25.01 -41.43
N MET A 183 -14.39 25.39 -41.72
CA MET A 183 -13.20 25.00 -40.97
C MET A 183 -13.25 25.43 -39.50
N GLU A 184 -13.67 26.66 -39.19
CA GLU A 184 -13.74 27.11 -37.79
C GLU A 184 -14.77 26.30 -36.98
N GLU A 185 -15.93 25.99 -37.57
CA GLU A 185 -16.99 25.22 -36.90
C GLU A 185 -16.59 23.75 -36.75
N VAL A 186 -16.02 23.13 -37.79
CA VAL A 186 -15.55 21.74 -37.74
C VAL A 186 -14.37 21.57 -36.78
N MET A 187 -13.41 22.50 -36.76
CA MET A 187 -12.29 22.43 -35.84
C MET A 187 -12.71 22.57 -34.38
N GLU A 188 -13.68 23.45 -34.07
CA GLU A 188 -14.19 23.60 -32.69
C GLU A 188 -14.91 22.33 -32.24
N GLU A 189 -15.80 21.76 -33.06
CA GLU A 189 -16.58 20.57 -32.70
C GLU A 189 -15.73 19.30 -32.65
N VAL A 190 -14.87 19.06 -33.65
CA VAL A 190 -13.98 17.87 -33.67
C VAL A 190 -12.96 17.92 -32.53
N MET A 191 -12.37 19.08 -32.24
CA MET A 191 -11.42 19.20 -31.13
C MET A 191 -12.09 19.00 -29.77
N GLU A 192 -13.33 19.49 -29.57
CA GLU A 192 -14.05 19.28 -28.31
C GLU A 192 -14.39 17.79 -28.11
N GLU A 193 -14.92 17.12 -29.15
CA GLU A 193 -15.34 15.72 -29.04
C GLU A 193 -14.15 14.75 -28.98
N VAL A 194 -13.14 14.91 -29.84
CA VAL A 194 -11.95 14.03 -29.82
C VAL A 194 -11.18 14.19 -28.51
N LEU A 195 -10.99 15.41 -28.01
CA LEU A 195 -10.31 15.61 -26.73
C LEU A 195 -11.12 15.04 -25.56
N GLU A 196 -12.46 15.17 -25.55
CA GLU A 196 -13.27 14.57 -24.48
C GLU A 196 -13.16 13.04 -24.48
N GLU A 197 -13.27 12.39 -25.64
CA GLU A 197 -13.25 10.93 -25.75
C GLU A 197 -11.85 10.34 -25.51
N VAL A 198 -10.80 10.89 -26.15
CA VAL A 198 -9.42 10.44 -25.93
C VAL A 198 -9.04 10.60 -24.46
N MET A 199 -9.37 11.73 -23.84
CA MET A 199 -9.07 11.92 -22.43
C MET A 199 -9.85 10.97 -21.52
N GLU A 200 -11.11 10.65 -21.83
CA GLU A 200 -11.87 9.69 -21.02
C GLU A 200 -11.23 8.28 -21.10
N GLU A 201 -10.88 7.83 -22.29
CA GLU A 201 -10.31 6.48 -22.51
C GLU A 201 -8.89 6.36 -21.94
N VAL A 202 -7.99 7.30 -22.25
CA VAL A 202 -6.62 7.29 -21.73
C VAL A 202 -6.61 7.33 -20.20
N MET A 203 -7.44 8.20 -19.59
CA MET A 203 -7.51 8.29 -18.13
C MET A 203 -8.05 7.01 -17.48
N GLU A 204 -8.99 6.31 -18.12
CA GLU A 204 -9.52 5.04 -17.60
C GLU A 204 -8.45 3.95 -17.66
N GLU A 205 -7.74 3.82 -18.77
CA GLU A 205 -6.71 2.80 -18.96
C GLU A 205 -5.48 3.05 -18.08
N VAL A 206 -4.95 4.28 -18.06
CA VAL A 206 -3.82 4.64 -17.19
C VAL A 206 -4.16 4.42 -15.72
N MET A 207 -5.36 4.78 -15.27
CA MET A 207 -5.75 4.55 -13.88
C MET A 207 -5.86 3.06 -13.54
N GLU A 208 -6.35 2.22 -14.46
CA GLU A 208 -6.44 0.78 -14.24
C GLU A 208 -5.04 0.16 -14.15
N GLU A 209 -4.14 0.50 -15.07
CA GLU A 209 -2.78 -0.05 -15.12
C GLU A 209 -1.92 0.43 -13.96
N VAL A 210 -1.88 1.74 -13.69
CA VAL A 210 -1.13 2.29 -12.54
C VAL A 210 -1.59 1.66 -11.24
N MET A 211 -2.90 1.48 -11.05
CA MET A 211 -3.42 0.84 -9.83
C MET A 211 -3.03 -0.63 -9.73
N GLU A 212 -3.04 -1.39 -10.83
CA GLU A 212 -2.62 -2.79 -10.84
C GLU A 212 -1.13 -2.91 -10.53
N GLU A 213 -0.28 -2.11 -11.18
CA GLU A 213 1.17 -2.17 -11.02
C GLU A 213 1.62 -1.69 -9.64
N VAL A 214 1.14 -0.53 -9.16
CA VAL A 214 1.44 -0.03 -7.81
C VAL A 214 1.04 -1.06 -6.75
N MET A 215 -0.15 -1.67 -6.89
CA MET A 215 -0.59 -2.68 -5.93
C MET A 215 0.31 -3.92 -5.97
N GLU A 216 0.68 -4.41 -7.16
CA GLU A 216 1.58 -5.55 -7.29
C GLU A 216 2.95 -5.25 -6.66
N GLU A 217 3.56 -4.11 -6.98
CA GLU A 217 4.90 -3.76 -6.50
C GLU A 217 4.93 -3.51 -4.99
N VAL A 218 3.98 -2.74 -4.45
CA VAL A 218 3.87 -2.52 -2.99
C VAL A 218 3.69 -3.85 -2.26
N MET A 219 2.80 -4.73 -2.74
CA MET A 219 2.67 -6.05 -2.13
C MET A 219 3.97 -6.85 -2.23
N GLU A 220 4.63 -6.88 -3.39
CA GLU A 220 5.87 -7.61 -3.54
C GLU A 220 6.98 -7.10 -2.60
N GLU A 221 7.14 -5.78 -2.46
CA GLU A 221 8.17 -5.19 -1.60
C GLU A 221 7.88 -5.43 -0.12
N VAL A 222 6.64 -5.17 0.33
CA VAL A 222 6.23 -5.39 1.73
C VAL A 222 6.42 -6.85 2.13
N TRP A 223 6.06 -7.81 1.26
CA TRP A 223 6.19 -9.25 1.56
C TRP A 223 7.61 -9.81 1.35
N ARG A 224 8.47 -9.12 0.59
CA ARG A 224 9.86 -9.54 0.37
C ARG A 224 10.75 -9.23 1.59
N ARG A 225 10.40 -8.18 2.32
CA ARG A 225 11.14 -7.71 3.50
C ARG A 225 10.76 -8.48 4.75
#